data_AF-A0A9E0VAF1-F1
#
_entry.id   AF-A0A9E0VAF1-F1
#
_cell.length_a   1.000
_cell.length_b   1.000
_cell.length_c   1.000
_cell.angle_alpha   90.00
_cell.angle_beta   90.00
_cell.angle_gamma   90.00
#
_symmetry.space_group_name_H-M   'P 1'
#
loop_
_entity.id
_entity.type
_entity.pdbx_description
1 polymer ?
#
loop_
_entity_poly.entity_id
_entity_poly.type
_entity_poly.pdbx_seq_one_letter_code
_entity_poly.pdbx_strand_id
1 'polypeptide(L)'
;MRFPKTTAALIFGIMASLFGCSDPTDRLEPVARKIRDGELKPDSEGVIRVPKELAADLQTGEIYFERRADGLTLILFPTWRGRGRDVEGYLYCSRELRAADFYAIDWGAGGVRQHLDVGPVKLLEVEPRRPHWYRAARRLD
;
A
#
# COMPACT_ATOMS: atom_id res chain seq x y z
N MET A 1 -38.32 -14.97 -44.37
CA MET A 1 -36.85 -14.89 -44.20
C MET A 1 -36.55 -13.61 -43.43
N ARG A 2 -35.93 -13.75 -42.25
CA ARG A 2 -35.74 -12.68 -41.24
C ARG A 2 -34.44 -11.91 -41.51
N PHE A 3 -34.51 -10.58 -41.43
CA PHE A 3 -33.37 -9.66 -41.40
C PHE A 3 -32.49 -9.91 -40.15
N PRO A 4 -31.15 -9.89 -40.27
CA PRO A 4 -30.29 -9.90 -39.09
C PRO A 4 -30.30 -8.53 -38.41
N LYS A 5 -30.60 -8.53 -37.11
CA LYS A 5 -30.51 -7.35 -36.24
C LYS A 5 -29.05 -7.11 -35.86
N THR A 6 -28.51 -5.98 -36.32
CA THR A 6 -27.26 -5.38 -35.86
C THR A 6 -27.37 -5.13 -34.35
N THR A 7 -26.55 -5.81 -33.55
CA THR A 7 -26.47 -5.54 -32.11
C THR A 7 -25.31 -4.58 -31.89
N ALA A 8 -25.65 -3.34 -31.54
CA ALA A 8 -24.70 -2.29 -31.19
C ALA A 8 -23.90 -2.69 -29.95
N ALA A 9 -22.58 -2.55 -30.02
CA ALA A 9 -21.70 -2.64 -28.86
C ALA A 9 -22.00 -1.43 -27.96
N LEU A 10 -22.54 -1.70 -26.76
CA LEU A 10 -22.68 -0.69 -25.72
C LEU A 10 -21.30 -0.40 -25.14
N ILE A 11 -20.72 0.73 -25.56
CA ILE A 11 -19.59 1.36 -24.87
C ILE A 11 -20.13 1.85 -23.53
N PHE A 12 -19.87 1.12 -22.45
CA PHE A 12 -20.10 1.63 -21.10
C PHE A 12 -19.08 2.73 -20.83
N GLY A 13 -19.54 3.96 -20.99
CA GLY A 13 -18.78 5.17 -20.72
C GLY A 13 -18.32 5.22 -19.27
N ILE A 14 -17.01 5.40 -19.10
CA ILE A 14 -16.38 5.79 -17.85
C ILE A 14 -16.84 7.20 -17.52
N MET A 15 -17.87 7.32 -16.68
CA MET A 15 -18.19 8.57 -16.00
C MET A 15 -17.31 8.67 -14.76
N ALA A 16 -16.06 9.10 -14.94
CA ALA A 16 -15.20 9.49 -13.83
C ALA A 16 -15.56 10.92 -13.42
N SER A 17 -16.29 11.01 -12.30
CA SER A 17 -16.70 12.23 -11.62
C SER A 17 -15.50 13.15 -11.35
N LEU A 18 -15.53 14.36 -11.92
CA LEU A 18 -14.56 15.44 -11.69
C LEU A 18 -14.85 16.18 -10.37
N PHE A 19 -14.82 15.46 -9.24
CA PHE A 19 -14.59 16.07 -7.93
C PHE A 19 -13.17 15.70 -7.51
N GLY A 20 -12.22 16.59 -7.81
CA GLY A 20 -10.80 16.43 -7.50
C GLY A 20 -10.53 16.45 -6.00
N CYS A 21 -10.95 15.41 -5.27
CA CYS A 21 -10.23 15.00 -4.08
C CYS A 21 -8.97 14.32 -4.56
N SER A 22 -7.82 15.00 -4.45
CA SER A 22 -6.51 14.35 -4.61
C SER A 22 -6.45 13.12 -3.71
N ASP A 23 -6.00 11.98 -4.22
CA ASP A 23 -5.84 10.81 -3.36
C ASP A 23 -4.74 11.12 -2.32
N PRO A 24 -4.91 10.75 -1.03
CA PRO A 24 -3.89 11.00 -0.02
C PRO A 24 -2.49 10.48 -0.41
N THR A 25 -2.41 9.44 -1.23
CA THR A 25 -1.16 8.86 -1.70
C THR A 25 -0.46 9.68 -2.80
N ASP A 26 -1.15 10.64 -3.45
CA ASP A 26 -0.54 11.51 -4.46
C ASP A 26 0.62 12.34 -3.89
N ARG A 27 0.53 12.71 -2.60
CA ARG A 27 1.60 13.43 -1.89
C ARG A 27 2.77 12.53 -1.48
N LEU A 28 2.53 11.22 -1.38
CA LEU A 28 3.54 10.23 -0.98
C LEU A 28 4.34 9.70 -2.19
N GLU A 29 3.76 9.80 -3.40
CA GLU A 29 4.38 9.35 -4.65
C GLU A 29 5.80 9.91 -4.89
N PRO A 30 6.09 11.20 -4.67
CA PRO A 30 7.45 11.72 -4.82
C PRO A 30 8.42 11.10 -3.82
N VAL A 31 7.97 10.79 -2.60
CA VAL A 31 8.82 10.16 -1.57
C VAL A 31 9.08 8.70 -1.91
N ALA A 32 8.05 7.95 -2.32
CA ALA A 32 8.19 6.57 -2.79
C ALA A 32 9.19 6.48 -3.95
N ARG A 33 9.15 7.44 -4.88
CA ARG A 33 10.11 7.57 -5.98
C ARG A 33 11.54 7.76 -5.48
N LYS A 34 11.79 8.73 -4.59
CA LYS A 34 13.12 8.97 -4.01
C LYS A 34 13.69 7.75 -3.30
N ILE A 35 12.85 6.99 -2.60
CA ILE A 35 13.25 5.75 -1.92
C ILE A 35 13.60 4.67 -2.95
N ARG A 36 12.74 4.47 -3.96
CA ARG A 36 12.97 3.49 -5.03
C ARG A 36 14.25 3.78 -5.80
N ASP A 37 14.48 5.05 -6.11
CA ASP A 37 15.61 5.52 -6.90
C ASP A 37 16.91 5.60 -6.04
N GLY A 38 16.81 5.36 -4.73
CA GLY A 38 17.94 5.24 -3.81
C GLY A 38 18.48 6.57 -3.26
N GLU A 39 17.76 7.67 -3.50
CA GLU A 39 18.05 8.98 -2.91
C GLU A 39 17.78 9.00 -1.39
N LEU A 40 16.72 8.31 -0.97
CA LEU A 40 16.41 8.07 0.45
C LEU A 40 16.69 6.59 0.77
N LYS A 41 17.64 6.35 1.68
CA LYS A 41 18.09 5.00 2.00
C LYS A 41 17.60 4.57 3.38
N PRO A 42 17.11 3.33 3.52
CA PRO A 42 16.84 2.75 4.83
C PRO A 42 18.14 2.52 5.59
N ASP A 43 18.04 2.51 6.92
CA ASP A 43 19.07 1.95 7.78
C ASP A 43 19.09 0.42 7.74
N SER A 44 19.92 -0.20 8.59
CA SER A 44 20.06 -1.66 8.68
C SER A 44 18.78 -2.38 9.12
N GLU A 45 17.81 -1.67 9.69
CA GLU A 45 16.53 -2.24 10.14
C GLU A 45 15.40 -2.01 9.12
N GLY A 46 15.70 -1.39 7.97
CA GLY A 46 14.68 -1.06 6.98
C GLY A 46 13.89 0.20 7.32
N VAL A 47 14.41 1.07 8.20
CA VAL A 47 13.76 2.30 8.62
C VAL A 47 14.37 3.49 7.90
N ILE A 48 13.52 4.36 7.35
CA ILE A 48 13.91 5.64 6.75
C ILE A 48 13.36 6.74 7.66
N ARG A 49 14.26 7.46 8.33
CA ARG A 49 13.88 8.65 9.11
C ARG A 49 13.63 9.80 8.15
N VAL A 50 12.41 10.32 8.18
CA VAL A 50 11.94 11.30 7.22
C VAL A 50 12.55 12.68 7.55
N PRO A 51 13.22 13.35 6.60
CA PRO A 51 13.64 14.74 6.77
C PRO A 51 12.45 15.62 7.17
N LYS A 52 12.64 16.63 8.02
CA LYS A 52 11.55 17.43 8.59
C LYS A 52 10.66 18.06 7.53
N GLU A 53 11.21 18.36 6.36
CA GLU A 53 10.53 18.95 5.21
C GLU A 53 9.50 18.00 4.57
N LEU A 54 9.69 16.68 4.75
CA LEU A 54 8.79 15.62 4.29
C LEU A 54 7.92 15.04 5.43
N ALA A 55 8.22 15.38 6.68
CA ALA A 55 7.56 14.84 7.87
C ALA A 55 6.18 15.46 8.15
N ALA A 56 5.84 16.59 7.52
CA ALA A 56 4.54 17.25 7.75
C ALA A 56 3.34 16.37 7.38
N ASP A 57 3.50 15.48 6.40
CA ASP A 57 2.47 14.53 5.96
C ASP A 57 2.58 13.14 6.64
N LEU A 58 3.70 12.86 7.30
CA LEU A 58 3.99 11.58 7.95
C LEU A 58 4.11 11.81 9.45
N GLN A 59 2.97 11.77 10.16
CA GLN A 59 2.86 12.03 11.61
C GLN A 59 3.87 11.29 12.48
N THR A 60 4.42 10.18 11.98
CA THR A 60 5.29 9.28 12.72
C THR A 60 6.79 9.54 12.51
N GLY A 61 7.17 10.32 11.50
CA GLY A 61 8.58 10.62 11.18
C GLY A 61 9.40 9.43 10.65
N GLU A 62 8.77 8.26 10.45
CA GLU A 62 9.41 7.02 10.02
C GLU A 62 8.68 6.44 8.82
N ILE A 63 9.44 5.94 7.85
CA ILE A 63 8.94 5.12 6.74
C ILE A 63 9.61 3.75 6.86
N TYR A 64 8.86 2.70 6.60
CA TYR A 64 9.40 1.34 6.59
C TYR A 64 9.59 0.86 5.17
N PHE A 65 10.74 0.25 4.92
CA PHE A 65 11.16 -0.23 3.62
C PHE A 65 11.57 -1.69 3.70
N GLU A 66 11.16 -2.45 2.70
CA GLU A 66 11.66 -3.80 2.47
C GLU A 66 11.87 -4.04 0.98
N ARG A 67 12.98 -4.68 0.63
CA ARG A 67 13.18 -5.26 -0.69
C ARG A 67 13.33 -6.77 -0.55
N ARG A 68 12.37 -7.49 -1.14
CA ARG A 68 12.33 -8.95 -1.10
C ARG A 68 13.28 -9.55 -2.15
N ALA A 69 13.60 -10.82 -1.97
CA ALA A 69 14.49 -11.58 -2.85
C ALA A 69 13.96 -11.70 -4.29
N ASP A 70 12.64 -11.63 -4.48
CA ASP A 70 11.98 -11.67 -5.78
C ASP A 70 11.93 -10.30 -6.48
N GLY A 71 12.53 -9.27 -5.88
CA GLY A 71 12.57 -7.90 -6.40
C GLY A 71 11.37 -7.04 -6.03
N LEU A 72 10.39 -7.56 -5.27
CA LEU A 72 9.29 -6.73 -4.74
C LEU A 72 9.86 -5.70 -3.75
N THR A 73 9.58 -4.42 -4.00
CA THR A 73 9.87 -3.33 -3.07
C THR A 73 8.58 -2.91 -2.39
N LEU A 74 8.62 -2.85 -1.07
CA LEU A 74 7.52 -2.47 -0.19
C LEU A 74 7.92 -1.21 0.59
N ILE A 75 7.05 -0.21 0.61
CA ILE A 75 7.28 1.06 1.32
C ILE A 75 6.01 1.40 2.10
N LEU A 76 6.06 1.26 3.42
CA LEU A 76 4.97 1.62 4.31
C LEU A 76 5.18 3.03 4.85
N PHE A 77 4.18 3.88 4.63
CA PHE A 77 4.04 5.24 5.10
C PHE A 77 3.01 5.28 6.25
N PRO A 78 3.46 5.21 7.52
CA PRO A 78 2.56 5.22 8.65
C PRO A 78 1.92 6.60 8.84
N THR A 79 0.59 6.64 8.84
CA THR A 79 -0.21 7.85 9.10
C THR A 79 -0.72 7.90 10.53
N TRP A 80 -0.72 6.76 11.24
CA TRP A 80 -1.12 6.68 12.63
C TRP A 80 -0.37 5.55 13.36
N ARG A 81 -0.11 5.73 14.66
CA ARG A 81 0.39 4.69 15.57
C ARG A 81 -0.51 4.59 16.78
N GLY A 82 -0.84 3.35 17.13
CA GLY A 82 -1.67 3.01 18.26
C GLY A 82 -0.90 2.48 19.45
N ARG A 83 -1.62 1.75 20.31
CA ARG A 83 -1.02 1.08 21.47
C ARG A 83 -0.12 -0.06 21.01
N GLY A 84 1.03 -0.22 21.67
CA GLY A 84 1.96 -1.31 21.39
C GLY A 84 2.56 -1.19 19.99
N ARG A 85 2.21 -2.14 19.11
CA ARG A 85 2.74 -2.21 17.74
C ARG A 85 1.70 -1.83 16.68
N ASP A 86 0.55 -1.30 17.08
CA ASP A 86 -0.51 -0.94 16.13
C ASP A 86 -0.08 0.21 15.23
N VAL A 87 -0.40 0.06 13.95
CA VAL A 87 -0.03 1.01 12.92
C VAL A 87 -1.07 1.02 11.81
N GLU A 88 -1.34 2.20 11.28
CA GLU A 88 -2.12 2.37 10.06
C GLU A 88 -1.36 3.30 9.11
N GLY A 89 -1.53 3.06 7.81
CA GLY A 89 -0.87 3.86 6.80
C GLY A 89 -1.17 3.44 5.38
N TYR A 90 -0.32 3.91 4.48
CA TYR A 90 -0.35 3.57 3.08
C TYR A 90 0.89 2.77 2.71
N LEU A 91 0.68 1.72 1.92
CA LEU A 91 1.74 0.86 1.42
C LEU A 91 1.87 1.05 -0.08
N TYR A 92 3.07 1.41 -0.53
CA TYR A 92 3.47 1.35 -1.93
C TYR A 92 4.17 0.03 -2.23
N CYS A 93 3.86 -0.56 -3.39
CA CYS A 93 4.48 -1.77 -3.91
C CYS A 93 5.02 -1.54 -5.33
N SER A 94 6.26 -1.94 -5.62
CA SER A 94 6.84 -1.78 -6.98
C SER A 94 6.09 -2.56 -8.08
N ARG A 95 5.31 -3.56 -7.70
CA ARG A 95 4.35 -4.29 -8.54
C ARG A 95 3.08 -4.57 -7.73
N GLU A 96 2.01 -4.95 -8.41
CA GLU A 96 0.80 -5.42 -7.71
C GLU A 96 1.11 -6.66 -6.86
N LEU A 97 0.51 -6.70 -5.67
CA LEU A 97 0.58 -7.82 -4.74
C LEU A 97 -0.16 -9.04 -5.32
N ARG A 98 0.46 -10.20 -5.14
CA ARG A 98 -0.02 -11.52 -5.57
C ARG A 98 -0.27 -12.36 -4.33
N ALA A 99 -1.06 -13.43 -4.47
CA ALA A 99 -1.32 -14.34 -3.35
C ALA A 99 -0.05 -14.87 -2.67
N ALA A 100 1.03 -15.10 -3.42
CA ALA A 100 2.32 -15.57 -2.90
C ALA A 100 3.10 -14.52 -2.07
N ASP A 101 2.70 -13.25 -2.10
CA ASP A 101 3.33 -12.20 -1.29
C ASP A 101 2.85 -12.22 0.17
N PHE A 102 1.72 -12.90 0.42
CA PHE A 102 1.09 -13.01 1.72
C PHE A 102 1.41 -14.33 2.40
N TYR A 103 1.39 -14.32 3.72
CA TYR A 103 1.30 -15.53 4.53
C TYR A 103 -0.03 -15.57 5.26
N ALA A 104 -0.50 -16.78 5.57
CA ALA A 104 -1.76 -16.99 6.27
C ALA A 104 -1.49 -17.33 7.73
N ILE A 105 -2.28 -16.75 8.64
CA ILE A 105 -2.36 -17.19 10.04
C ILE A 105 -3.79 -17.62 10.32
N ASP A 106 -3.91 -18.81 10.90
CA ASP A 106 -5.16 -19.31 11.45
C ASP A 106 -5.28 -18.89 12.92
N TRP A 107 -6.24 -18.02 13.20
CA TRP A 107 -6.53 -17.52 14.55
C TRP A 107 -7.57 -18.39 15.28
N GLY A 108 -7.85 -19.60 14.79
CA GLY A 108 -8.88 -20.47 15.32
C GLY A 108 -10.26 -19.87 15.10
N ALA A 109 -10.92 -19.41 16.17
CA ALA A 109 -12.25 -18.80 16.08
C ALA A 109 -12.28 -17.52 15.22
N GLY A 110 -11.14 -16.83 15.07
CA GLY A 110 -11.01 -15.65 14.20
C GLY A 110 -10.84 -15.95 12.71
N GLY A 111 -10.72 -17.24 12.35
CA GLY A 111 -10.50 -17.70 10.99
C GLY A 111 -9.10 -17.46 10.46
N VAL A 112 -8.91 -17.76 9.17
CA VAL A 112 -7.65 -17.58 8.46
C VAL A 112 -7.59 -16.19 7.85
N ARG A 113 -6.54 -15.43 8.18
CA ARG A 113 -6.29 -14.10 7.61
C ARG A 113 -4.94 -14.05 6.89
N GLN A 114 -4.89 -13.27 5.82
CA GLN A 114 -3.68 -13.02 5.05
C GLN A 114 -2.95 -11.78 5.56
N HIS A 115 -1.64 -11.91 5.71
CA HIS A 115 -0.78 -10.91 6.30
C HIS A 115 0.43 -10.63 5.42
N LEU A 116 0.92 -9.41 5.53
CA LEU A 116 2.13 -8.93 4.88
C LEU A 116 3.11 -8.39 5.94
N ASP A 117 4.39 -8.62 5.71
CA ASP A 117 5.46 -7.99 6.47
C ASP A 117 6.14 -6.89 5.64
N VAL A 118 6.54 -5.82 6.31
CA VAL A 118 7.35 -4.72 5.76
C VAL A 118 8.40 -4.30 6.78
N GLY A 119 9.63 -4.74 6.59
CA GLY A 119 10.76 -4.44 7.47
C GLY A 119 10.46 -4.92 8.90
N PRO A 120 10.50 -4.02 9.92
CA PRO A 120 10.21 -4.39 11.30
C PRO A 120 8.70 -4.51 11.60
N VAL A 121 7.83 -4.07 10.67
CA VAL A 121 6.37 -4.14 10.83
C VAL A 121 5.86 -5.48 10.30
N LYS A 122 5.16 -6.20 11.18
CA LYS A 122 4.69 -7.58 10.95
C LYS A 122 3.19 -7.64 11.07
N LEU A 123 2.53 -8.57 10.37
CA LEU A 123 1.08 -8.81 10.46
C LEU A 123 0.24 -7.65 9.91
N LEU A 124 0.62 -7.10 8.75
CA LEU A 124 -0.19 -6.09 8.07
C LEU A 124 -1.30 -6.74 7.27
N GLU A 125 -2.53 -6.34 7.53
CA GLU A 125 -3.64 -6.50 6.62
C GLU A 125 -3.60 -5.37 5.59
N VAL A 126 -3.85 -5.68 4.31
CA VAL A 126 -3.78 -4.69 3.23
C VAL A 126 -5.03 -4.71 2.36
N GLU A 127 -5.48 -3.53 1.95
CA GLU A 127 -6.63 -3.33 1.09
C GLU A 127 -6.21 -2.55 -0.16
N PRO A 128 -6.51 -3.03 -1.38
CA PRO A 128 -6.22 -2.27 -2.60
C PRO A 128 -6.89 -0.90 -2.59
N ARG A 129 -6.14 0.13 -2.97
CA ARG A 129 -6.66 1.50 -3.08
C ARG A 129 -6.61 2.02 -4.51
N ARG A 130 -5.43 1.92 -5.14
CA ARG A 130 -5.18 2.21 -6.55
C ARG A 130 -3.96 1.39 -7.02
N PRO A 131 -3.60 1.35 -8.32
CA PRO A 131 -2.43 0.58 -8.76
C PRO A 131 -1.21 0.91 -7.92
N HIS A 132 -0.50 -0.13 -7.46
CA HIS A 132 0.67 -0.05 -6.58
C HIS A 132 0.44 0.45 -5.14
N TRP A 133 -0.75 0.92 -4.80
CA TRP A 133 -1.04 1.52 -3.51
C TRP A 133 -2.14 0.79 -2.76
N TYR A 134 -1.86 0.52 -1.49
CA TYR A 134 -2.73 -0.21 -0.58
C TYR A 134 -2.90 0.60 0.70
N ARG A 135 -4.07 0.51 1.32
CA ARG A 135 -4.20 0.83 2.75
C ARG A 135 -3.60 -0.34 3.51
N ALA A 136 -2.80 -0.07 4.53
CA ALA A 136 -2.19 -1.09 5.36
C ALA A 136 -2.48 -0.81 6.82
N ALA A 137 -2.88 -1.84 7.56
CA ALA A 137 -3.18 -1.73 8.97
C ALA A 137 -2.70 -2.97 9.71
N ARG A 138 -2.20 -2.74 10.93
CA ARG A 138 -1.94 -3.76 11.91
C ARG A 138 -2.68 -3.36 13.16
N ARG A 139 -3.65 -4.18 13.57
CA ARG A 139 -4.40 -4.02 14.81
C ARG A 139 -4.40 -5.38 15.48
N LEU A 140 -3.81 -5.47 16.67
CA LEU A 140 -4.04 -6.61 17.54
C LEU A 140 -5.20 -6.23 18.46
N ASP A 141 -6.38 -6.70 18.11
CA ASP A 141 -7.58 -6.65 18.97
C ASP A 141 -7.48 -7.61 20.16
#